data_AF-A0A3N5Y6P4-F1
#
_entry.id   AF-A0A3N5Y6P4-F1
#
_cell.length_a   1.000
_cell.length_b   1.000
_cell.length_c   1.000
_cell.angle_alpha   90.00
_cell.angle_beta   90.00
_cell.angle_gamma   90.00
#
_symmetry.space_group_name_H-M   'P 1'
#
loop_
_entity.id
_entity.type
_entity.pdbx_description
1 polymer ?
#
loop_
_entity_poly.entity_id
_entity_poly.type
_entity_poly.pdbx_seq_one_letter_code
_entity_poly.pdbx_strand_id
1 'polypeptide(L)'
;MRRPIALILLAGLTGSAAFLADSDTKIYPYRWVRLNVGLSEDSDLEQVRKIATTASEHGLNGILLSAGLDQLDLEPAEYRKRLAEVKLICEKHKLDIVPAIFSTGYGGSLLAHDRNLAEGLPVKDALFVVQGQEARLAADPPVVLANGGFEEAAADRLNGFDLSGAFNQLGALDAAVKKAGRTSLRLQNFQSQPEGTIRFSQWVTVHPYRSYRLSCWVRAESLQSADPFGESFFQLEVFGGDEKRKLQWENPRPAPGAEWREVAVGFNSWGYDKVLIAPSVTGGANGKFWIDDLKLEEVALVNVLRRPGTPLQVRSEESGAAYEEGRDFAPIADPLRNSRYDHPGPAIRLVSGTRIKDGERLRVSFYHPVTIYNGQTPVCMSEPKVYEIWKTQARLIHEALGPKHYFLNADEQRAAGTCKACTDRGLTLGQIMGDCITRAFNLIKEVNPRAEIAVWSDMLDPNHNADQRKYYYLTSGNFYGSWNYVPKELIIGCWYYERRHLSLRHFSSLGFRTIAGSYYDADDLQNPKDWLKSMDATPGAVGIIYTTWLDKYALLGDFGDLVSKRK
;
A
#
# COMPACT_ATOMS: atom_id res chain seq x y z
N MET A 1 65.89 0.13 65.16
CA MET A 1 67.05 0.98 64.80
C MET A 1 66.71 1.77 63.55
N ARG A 2 66.90 3.10 63.61
CA ARG A 2 66.85 4.12 62.55
C ARG A 2 65.48 4.45 61.90
N ARG A 3 64.81 5.46 62.48
CA ARG A 3 64.15 6.58 61.75
C ARG A 3 65.23 7.65 61.41
N PRO A 4 65.07 8.74 60.59
CA PRO A 4 63.84 9.50 60.26
C PRO A 4 63.78 10.19 58.85
N ILE A 5 62.84 11.15 58.69
CA ILE A 5 62.75 12.32 57.73
C ILE A 5 62.15 11.99 56.34
N ALA A 6 60.86 12.24 56.04
CA ALA A 6 60.10 13.49 55.84
C ALA A 6 60.38 14.24 54.52
N LEU A 7 59.39 14.34 53.64
CA LEU A 7 59.06 15.59 52.92
C LEU A 7 57.66 15.52 52.30
N ILE A 8 56.83 16.51 52.62
CA ILE A 8 55.59 16.86 51.95
C ILE A 8 55.97 17.60 50.66
N LEU A 9 55.33 17.26 49.53
CA LEU A 9 55.25 18.15 48.37
C LEU A 9 53.90 17.95 47.66
N LEU A 10 53.11 19.02 47.74
CA LEU A 10 51.90 19.32 46.97
C LEU A 10 52.30 19.54 45.50
N ALA A 11 51.64 18.90 44.54
CA ALA A 11 51.39 19.47 43.21
C ALA A 11 50.55 18.53 42.33
N GLY A 12 49.50 19.09 41.71
CA GLY A 12 49.10 18.69 40.35
C GLY A 12 47.88 17.80 40.21
N LEU A 13 46.70 18.31 40.57
CA LEU A 13 45.46 17.95 39.88
C LEU A 13 45.63 18.29 38.39
N THR A 14 45.82 17.29 37.54
CA THR A 14 45.52 17.38 36.12
C THR A 14 44.38 16.42 35.84
N GLY A 15 43.16 16.97 35.87
CA GLY A 15 42.00 16.29 35.34
C GLY A 15 42.27 15.98 33.88
N SER A 16 42.43 14.71 33.55
CA SER A 16 42.25 14.24 32.19
C SER A 16 40.76 14.37 31.88
N ALA A 17 40.36 15.56 31.45
CA ALA A 17 39.11 15.72 30.72
C ALA A 17 39.23 14.80 29.49
N ALA A 18 38.59 13.65 29.57
CA ALA A 18 38.28 12.87 28.38
C ALA A 18 37.43 13.79 27.50
N PHE A 19 38.08 14.44 26.53
CA PHE A 19 37.38 14.91 25.37
C PHE A 19 36.66 13.69 24.80
N LEU A 20 35.35 13.65 24.96
CA LEU A 20 34.48 12.91 24.06
C LEU A 20 34.82 13.49 22.69
N ALA A 21 35.68 12.79 21.95
CA ALA A 21 35.87 13.05 20.55
C ALA A 21 34.49 12.92 19.93
N ASP A 22 33.93 14.06 19.53
CA ASP A 22 32.78 14.13 18.64
C ASP A 22 33.16 13.24 17.47
N SER A 23 32.55 12.05 17.38
CA SER A 23 32.91 11.08 16.35
C SER A 23 32.66 11.78 15.02
N ASP A 24 33.73 12.01 14.27
CA ASP A 24 33.71 12.82 13.06
C ASP A 24 32.78 12.13 12.04
N THR A 25 31.50 12.48 12.06
CA THR A 25 30.41 11.81 11.32
C THR A 25 30.76 11.72 9.84
N LYS A 26 30.56 10.58 9.18
CA LYS A 26 31.06 10.42 7.80
C LYS A 26 30.24 11.26 6.81
N ILE A 27 30.89 11.92 5.85
CA ILE A 27 30.17 12.49 4.68
C ILE A 27 29.93 11.36 3.68
N TYR A 28 28.67 10.99 3.49
CA TYR A 28 28.30 9.89 2.59
C TYR A 28 28.25 10.34 1.13
N PRO A 29 28.64 9.50 0.16
CA PRO A 29 28.66 9.88 -1.24
C PRO A 29 27.28 10.17 -1.83
N TYR A 30 26.20 9.51 -1.38
CA TYR A 30 24.84 9.83 -1.83
C TYR A 30 24.09 10.62 -0.75
N ARG A 31 23.68 11.85 -1.09
CA ARG A 31 22.95 12.75 -0.22
C ARG A 31 21.80 13.31 -1.05
N TRP A 32 20.66 12.63 -0.96
CA TRP A 32 19.55 12.86 -1.90
C TRP A 32 18.35 13.50 -1.21
N VAL A 33 17.50 14.13 -2.00
CA VAL A 33 16.16 14.56 -1.60
C VAL A 33 15.11 13.81 -2.41
N ARG A 34 14.08 13.27 -1.76
CA ARG A 34 12.90 12.75 -2.46
C ARG A 34 12.04 13.93 -2.90
N LEU A 35 11.65 13.94 -4.17
CA LEU A 35 10.73 14.92 -4.73
C LEU A 35 9.60 14.19 -5.46
N ASN A 36 8.35 14.48 -5.08
CA ASN A 36 7.17 14.02 -5.78
C ASN A 36 6.52 15.19 -6.53
N VAL A 37 6.42 15.10 -7.85
CA VAL A 37 5.84 16.14 -8.71
C VAL A 37 5.10 15.50 -9.88
N GLY A 38 3.99 16.08 -10.34
CA GLY A 38 3.20 15.51 -11.45
C GLY A 38 3.78 15.83 -12.83
N LEU A 39 4.41 16.99 -12.98
CA LEU A 39 4.83 17.58 -14.27
C LEU A 39 3.64 17.82 -15.22
N SER A 40 2.43 17.96 -14.68
CA SER A 40 1.24 18.31 -15.44
C SER A 40 1.13 19.82 -15.68
N GLU A 41 1.74 20.64 -14.81
CA GLU A 41 1.61 22.10 -14.81
C GLU A 41 2.97 22.80 -14.64
N ASP A 42 3.05 24.08 -15.00
CA ASP A 42 4.32 24.84 -14.92
C ASP A 42 4.75 25.13 -13.47
N SER A 43 3.80 25.12 -12.53
CA SER A 43 4.04 25.23 -11.09
C SER A 43 4.92 24.09 -10.56
N ASP A 44 4.84 22.89 -11.16
CA ASP A 44 5.68 21.75 -10.82
C ASP A 44 7.17 22.07 -11.08
N LEU A 45 7.48 22.79 -12.17
CA LEU A 45 8.85 23.19 -12.50
C LEU A 45 9.41 24.22 -11.52
N GLU A 46 8.57 25.11 -11.00
CA GLU A 46 8.98 26.07 -9.97
C GLU A 46 9.28 25.35 -8.64
N GLN A 47 8.51 24.33 -8.29
CA GLN A 47 8.84 23.47 -7.16
C GLN A 47 10.18 22.75 -7.39
N VAL A 48 10.40 22.16 -8.58
CA VAL A 48 11.69 21.52 -8.92
C VAL A 48 12.84 22.52 -8.80
N ARG A 49 12.70 23.74 -9.32
CA ARG A 49 13.73 24.80 -9.22
C ARG A 49 14.05 25.14 -7.78
N LYS A 50 13.03 25.33 -6.94
CA LYS A 50 13.20 25.65 -5.52
C LYS A 50 13.96 24.55 -4.80
N ILE A 51 13.51 23.30 -4.96
CA ILE A 51 14.14 22.14 -4.30
C ILE A 51 15.56 21.92 -4.81
N ALA A 52 15.80 22.01 -6.12
CA ALA A 52 17.14 21.88 -6.70
C ALA A 52 18.11 22.96 -6.22
N THR A 53 17.63 24.21 -6.07
CA THR A 53 18.44 25.33 -5.55
C THR A 53 18.87 25.04 -4.11
N THR A 54 17.90 24.79 -3.22
CA THR A 54 18.19 24.47 -1.80
C THR A 54 19.08 23.24 -1.68
N ALA A 55 18.77 22.15 -2.39
CA ALA A 55 19.57 20.93 -2.35
C ALA A 55 21.05 21.19 -2.72
N SER A 56 21.29 21.91 -3.83
CA SER A 56 22.64 22.24 -4.28
C SER A 56 23.40 23.17 -3.32
N GLU A 57 22.74 24.22 -2.83
CA GLU A 57 23.32 25.19 -1.88
C GLU A 57 23.75 24.53 -0.57
N HIS A 58 22.97 23.55 -0.11
CA HIS A 58 23.22 22.82 1.14
C HIS A 58 23.94 21.47 0.93
N GLY A 59 24.48 21.20 -0.26
CA GLY A 59 25.46 20.12 -0.48
C GLY A 59 24.89 18.73 -0.76
N LEU A 60 23.57 18.63 -0.95
CA LEU A 60 22.95 17.45 -1.56
C LEU A 60 23.38 17.34 -3.03
N ASN A 61 23.35 16.12 -3.56
CA ASN A 61 23.88 15.82 -4.88
C ASN A 61 22.96 14.96 -5.77
N GLY A 62 21.73 14.71 -5.33
CA GLY A 62 20.75 14.03 -6.17
C GLY A 62 19.31 14.24 -5.74
N ILE A 63 18.41 14.03 -6.69
CA ILE A 63 16.97 14.08 -6.52
C ILE A 63 16.41 12.70 -6.83
N LEU A 64 15.84 12.03 -5.82
CA LEU A 64 15.00 10.86 -5.99
C LEU A 64 13.64 11.33 -6.51
N LEU A 65 13.46 11.24 -7.82
CA LEU A 65 12.35 11.85 -8.54
C LEU A 65 11.21 10.85 -8.74
N SER A 66 10.08 11.11 -8.09
CA SER A 66 8.78 10.46 -8.33
C SER A 66 7.93 11.37 -9.20
N ALA A 67 7.79 11.03 -10.47
CA ALA A 67 7.05 11.84 -11.44
C ALA A 67 6.29 11.03 -12.50
N GLY A 68 5.91 9.79 -12.20
CA GLY A 68 5.27 8.90 -13.19
C GLY A 68 6.21 8.49 -14.33
N LEU A 69 7.51 8.36 -14.05
CA LEU A 69 8.54 8.14 -15.07
C LEU A 69 8.48 6.77 -15.74
N ASP A 70 7.70 5.83 -15.23
CA ASP A 70 7.49 4.49 -15.79
C ASP A 70 6.17 4.35 -16.56
N GLN A 71 5.68 5.46 -17.13
CA GLN A 71 4.59 5.50 -18.12
C GLN A 71 4.82 6.55 -19.23
N LEU A 72 6.08 6.83 -19.56
CA LEU A 72 6.45 7.93 -20.48
C LEU A 72 5.81 7.83 -21.86
N ASP A 73 5.62 6.63 -22.41
CA ASP A 73 4.92 6.40 -23.68
C ASP A 73 3.45 6.83 -23.68
N LEU A 74 2.82 6.91 -22.51
CA LEU A 74 1.45 7.42 -22.33
C LEU A 74 1.42 8.95 -22.09
N GLU A 75 2.56 9.56 -21.76
CA GLU A 75 2.63 10.97 -21.40
C GLU A 75 2.57 11.91 -22.64
N PRO A 76 1.86 13.04 -22.54
CA PRO A 76 1.75 14.01 -23.63
C PRO A 76 3.07 14.74 -23.89
N ALA A 77 3.15 15.44 -25.04
CA ALA A 77 4.35 16.19 -25.44
C ALA A 77 4.76 17.24 -24.38
N GLU A 78 3.79 17.90 -23.74
CA GLU A 78 4.09 18.94 -22.75
C GLU A 78 4.71 18.39 -21.47
N TYR A 79 4.29 17.20 -21.02
CA TYR A 79 4.97 16.50 -19.94
C TYR A 79 6.45 16.26 -20.32
N ARG A 80 6.71 15.77 -21.54
CA ARG A 80 8.08 15.48 -22.00
C ARG A 80 8.95 16.75 -22.09
N LYS A 81 8.35 17.87 -22.50
CA LYS A 81 9.02 19.17 -22.49
C LYS A 81 9.41 19.57 -21.06
N ARG A 82 8.48 19.46 -20.11
CA ARG A 82 8.77 19.74 -18.69
C ARG A 82 9.82 18.80 -18.12
N LEU A 83 9.79 17.52 -18.47
CA LEU A 83 10.84 16.56 -18.07
C LEU A 83 12.23 16.95 -18.60
N ALA A 84 12.32 17.44 -19.84
CA ALA A 84 13.56 17.98 -20.38
C ALA A 84 14.02 19.25 -19.61
N GLU A 85 13.10 20.11 -19.19
CA GLU A 85 13.42 21.26 -18.34
C GLU A 85 13.90 20.83 -16.94
N VAL A 86 13.29 19.81 -16.34
CA VAL A 86 13.77 19.20 -15.08
C VAL A 86 15.22 18.74 -15.22
N LYS A 87 15.57 18.10 -16.34
CA LYS A 87 16.96 17.70 -16.64
C LYS A 87 17.91 18.89 -16.64
N LEU A 88 17.57 19.97 -17.36
CA LEU A 88 18.38 21.18 -17.44
C LEU A 88 18.54 21.86 -16.07
N ILE A 89 17.47 21.88 -15.25
CA ILE A 89 17.53 22.40 -13.88
C ILE A 89 18.53 21.58 -13.06
N CYS A 90 18.42 20.25 -13.07
CA CYS A 90 19.30 19.39 -12.28
C CYS A 90 20.77 19.48 -12.75
N GLU A 91 21.02 19.56 -14.06
CA GLU A 91 22.36 19.76 -14.62
C GLU A 91 22.99 21.09 -14.16
N LYS A 92 22.21 22.20 -14.19
CA LYS A 92 22.65 23.51 -13.68
C LYS A 92 23.05 23.45 -12.21
N HIS A 93 22.29 22.71 -11.40
CA HIS A 93 22.51 22.54 -9.97
C HIS A 93 23.43 21.37 -9.61
N LYS A 94 24.00 20.67 -10.60
CA LYS A 94 24.89 19.51 -10.42
C LYS A 94 24.27 18.40 -9.56
N LEU A 95 22.97 18.19 -9.72
CA LEU A 95 22.21 17.14 -9.04
C LEU A 95 22.00 15.97 -10.00
N ASP A 96 22.32 14.76 -9.55
CA ASP A 96 21.95 13.56 -10.29
C ASP A 96 20.43 13.33 -10.17
N ILE A 97 19.77 13.04 -11.29
CA ILE A 97 18.37 12.57 -11.27
C ILE A 97 18.38 11.07 -11.02
N VAL A 98 17.63 10.64 -10.00
CA VAL A 98 17.44 9.25 -9.62
C VAL A 98 15.96 8.90 -9.84
N PRO A 99 15.58 8.30 -10.99
CA PRO A 99 14.19 7.93 -11.23
C PRO A 99 13.69 6.91 -10.21
N ALA A 100 12.58 7.22 -9.53
CA ALA A 100 11.84 6.29 -8.68
C ALA A 100 10.77 5.57 -9.52
N ILE A 101 11.02 4.31 -9.88
CA ILE A 101 10.30 3.60 -10.95
C ILE A 101 10.01 2.14 -10.60
N PHE A 102 9.23 1.49 -11.47
CA PHE A 102 8.95 0.04 -11.45
C PHE A 102 8.29 -0.40 -10.15
N SER A 103 7.21 0.31 -9.80
CA SER A 103 6.46 -0.04 -8.61
C SER A 103 5.58 -1.27 -8.83
N THR A 104 5.61 -2.18 -7.86
CA THR A 104 4.74 -3.36 -7.84
C THR A 104 3.62 -3.24 -6.82
N GLY A 105 3.91 -2.65 -5.64
CA GLY A 105 2.92 -2.38 -4.61
C GLY A 105 1.96 -1.26 -5.01
N TYR A 106 2.47 -0.21 -5.66
CA TYR A 106 1.69 0.91 -6.19
C TYR A 106 1.65 0.85 -7.72
N GLY A 107 0.84 -0.07 -8.25
CA GLY A 107 0.84 -0.44 -9.67
C GLY A 107 0.34 0.59 -10.68
N GLY A 108 0.15 1.86 -10.30
CA GLY A 108 -0.52 2.90 -11.10
C GLY A 108 -0.03 2.97 -12.54
N SER A 109 1.29 3.06 -12.74
CA SER A 109 1.90 3.17 -14.07
C SER A 109 1.63 1.94 -14.94
N LEU A 110 1.77 0.72 -14.40
CA LEU A 110 1.46 -0.51 -15.13
C LEU A 110 -0.03 -0.63 -15.46
N LEU A 111 -0.90 -0.26 -14.51
CA LEU A 111 -2.35 -0.34 -14.66
C LEU A 111 -2.91 0.72 -15.63
N ALA A 112 -2.19 1.82 -15.85
CA ALA A 112 -2.49 2.79 -16.89
C ALA A 112 -2.35 2.19 -18.31
N HIS A 113 -1.38 1.28 -18.50
CA HIS A 113 -1.23 0.54 -19.76
C HIS A 113 -2.24 -0.60 -19.88
N ASP A 114 -2.43 -1.35 -18.79
CA ASP A 114 -3.38 -2.46 -18.76
C ASP A 114 -3.84 -2.78 -17.34
N ARG A 115 -5.09 -2.41 -17.04
CA ARG A 115 -5.74 -2.71 -15.76
C ARG A 115 -5.84 -4.21 -15.47
N ASN A 116 -5.66 -5.09 -16.47
CA ASN A 116 -5.60 -6.52 -16.22
C ASN A 116 -4.30 -6.94 -15.55
N LEU A 117 -3.30 -6.09 -15.32
CA LEU A 117 -2.04 -6.51 -14.68
C LEU A 117 -2.09 -6.55 -13.14
N ALA A 118 -3.20 -6.13 -12.53
CA ALA A 118 -3.41 -6.20 -11.09
C ALA A 118 -3.28 -7.66 -10.56
N GLU A 119 -2.77 -7.84 -9.34
CA GLU A 119 -2.83 -9.14 -8.67
C GLU A 119 -4.30 -9.59 -8.55
N GLY A 120 -4.57 -10.85 -8.89
CA GLY A 120 -5.93 -11.39 -8.90
C GLY A 120 -6.20 -12.24 -7.67
N LEU A 121 -7.17 -11.82 -6.84
CA LEU A 121 -7.74 -12.66 -5.80
C LEU A 121 -8.79 -13.61 -6.42
N PRO A 122 -8.75 -14.92 -6.14
CA PRO A 122 -9.66 -15.87 -6.74
C PRO A 122 -11.05 -15.80 -6.13
N VAL A 123 -12.07 -15.88 -6.98
CA VAL A 123 -13.43 -16.27 -6.66
C VAL A 123 -13.68 -17.64 -7.27
N LYS A 124 -14.16 -18.61 -6.48
CA LYS A 124 -14.22 -20.03 -6.88
C LYS A 124 -15.62 -20.61 -6.79
N ASP A 125 -16.32 -20.80 -7.89
CA ASP A 125 -17.66 -21.40 -7.93
C ASP A 125 -18.80 -20.51 -7.42
N ALA A 126 -18.74 -19.20 -7.67
CA ALA A 126 -19.88 -18.31 -7.40
C ALA A 126 -21.13 -18.80 -8.15
N LEU A 127 -22.29 -18.80 -7.49
CA LEU A 127 -23.51 -19.36 -8.05
C LEU A 127 -24.21 -18.35 -8.96
N PHE A 128 -24.50 -18.74 -10.19
CA PHE A 128 -25.33 -17.98 -11.10
C PHE A 128 -26.55 -18.81 -11.49
N VAL A 129 -27.71 -18.16 -11.64
CA VAL A 129 -28.95 -18.79 -12.08
C VAL A 129 -29.39 -18.15 -13.38
N VAL A 130 -29.68 -18.98 -14.38
CA VAL A 130 -30.15 -18.53 -15.69
C VAL A 130 -31.61 -18.10 -15.61
N GLN A 131 -31.90 -16.92 -16.12
CA GLN A 131 -33.22 -16.34 -16.28
C GLN A 131 -33.35 -15.76 -17.70
N GLY A 132 -34.01 -16.50 -18.58
CA GLY A 132 -34.12 -16.15 -20.00
C GLY A 132 -32.75 -16.19 -20.69
N GLN A 133 -32.26 -15.03 -21.14
CA GLN A 133 -31.00 -14.91 -21.88
C GLN A 133 -29.82 -14.45 -21.02
N GLU A 134 -29.98 -14.36 -19.70
CA GLU A 134 -28.92 -13.94 -18.79
C GLU A 134 -28.82 -14.86 -17.59
N ALA A 135 -27.61 -15.17 -17.15
CA ALA A 135 -27.37 -15.72 -15.82
C ALA A 135 -26.96 -14.62 -14.85
N ARG A 136 -27.61 -14.59 -13.68
CA ARG A 136 -27.38 -13.59 -12.63
C ARG A 136 -26.89 -14.26 -11.36
N LEU A 137 -26.05 -13.57 -10.62
CA LEU A 137 -25.56 -14.04 -9.31
C LEU A 137 -26.74 -14.36 -8.40
N ALA A 138 -26.68 -15.50 -7.75
CA ALA A 138 -27.52 -15.84 -6.61
C ALA A 138 -26.60 -16.11 -5.43
N ALA A 139 -26.76 -15.35 -4.34
CA ALA A 139 -25.92 -15.50 -3.15
C ALA A 139 -25.99 -16.92 -2.59
N ASP A 140 -24.83 -17.50 -2.29
CA ASP A 140 -24.69 -18.89 -1.85
C ASP A 140 -23.57 -19.07 -0.80
N PRO A 141 -23.92 -19.12 0.50
CA PRO A 141 -25.27 -19.02 1.05
C PRO A 141 -25.85 -17.60 0.92
N PRO A 142 -27.18 -17.43 1.03
CA PRO A 142 -27.76 -16.12 1.25
C PRO A 142 -27.07 -15.43 2.44
N VAL A 143 -26.53 -14.24 2.19
CA VAL A 143 -25.82 -13.47 3.22
C VAL A 143 -26.80 -12.52 3.87
N VAL A 144 -26.85 -12.55 5.21
CA VAL A 144 -27.75 -11.71 5.98
C VAL A 144 -26.96 -11.05 7.10
N LEU A 145 -27.04 -9.73 7.17
CA LEU A 145 -26.60 -8.95 8.32
C LEU A 145 -27.81 -8.65 9.21
N ALA A 146 -27.82 -9.14 10.44
CA ALA A 146 -28.87 -8.86 11.39
C ALA A 146 -28.87 -7.37 11.77
N ASN A 147 -30.05 -6.75 11.78
CA ASN A 147 -30.25 -5.37 12.26
C ASN A 147 -29.33 -4.32 11.60
N GLY A 148 -28.97 -4.51 10.32
CA GLY A 148 -28.12 -3.56 9.58
C GLY A 148 -28.73 -2.16 9.40
N GLY A 149 -30.06 -2.05 9.46
CA GLY A 149 -30.78 -0.77 9.50
C GLY A 149 -30.86 -0.13 10.89
N PHE A 150 -30.30 -0.76 11.94
CA PHE A 150 -30.28 -0.24 13.31
C PHE A 150 -31.67 0.15 13.85
N GLU A 151 -32.61 -0.78 13.77
CA GLU A 151 -34.04 -0.61 14.09
C GLU A 151 -34.42 -1.16 15.47
N GLU A 152 -33.54 -1.94 16.07
CA GLU A 152 -33.81 -2.68 17.30
C GLU A 152 -32.64 -2.58 18.30
N ALA A 153 -32.93 -2.19 19.53
CA ALA A 153 -31.98 -2.19 20.63
C ALA A 153 -32.71 -2.46 21.96
N ALA A 154 -31.99 -3.08 22.89
CA ALA A 154 -32.35 -3.09 24.30
C ALA A 154 -31.76 -1.85 25.00
N ALA A 155 -32.09 -1.64 26.28
CA ALA A 155 -31.65 -0.47 27.04
C ALA A 155 -30.11 -0.31 27.08
N ASP A 156 -29.38 -1.42 27.11
CA ASP A 156 -27.93 -1.49 27.30
C ASP A 156 -27.21 -2.26 26.19
N ARG A 157 -27.91 -2.63 25.10
CA ARG A 157 -27.36 -3.45 24.01
C ARG A 157 -27.98 -3.12 22.65
N LEU A 158 -27.14 -3.03 21.62
CA LEU A 158 -27.58 -3.04 20.21
C LEU A 158 -27.87 -4.47 19.77
N ASN A 159 -29.10 -4.77 19.32
CA ASN A 159 -29.43 -6.15 18.93
C ASN A 159 -28.61 -6.58 17.70
N GLY A 160 -28.04 -7.78 17.75
CA GLY A 160 -27.25 -8.36 16.65
C GLY A 160 -25.80 -7.88 16.54
N PHE A 161 -25.36 -6.95 17.39
CA PHE A 161 -23.99 -6.43 17.36
C PHE A 161 -23.35 -6.40 18.75
N ASP A 162 -22.08 -6.78 18.81
CA ASP A 162 -21.22 -6.56 19.96
C ASP A 162 -20.54 -5.21 19.85
N LEU A 163 -20.62 -4.38 20.89
CA LEU A 163 -19.97 -3.06 20.96
C LEU A 163 -18.74 -3.15 21.86
N SER A 164 -17.67 -2.42 21.54
CA SER A 164 -16.42 -2.38 22.33
C SER A 164 -16.55 -1.75 23.73
N GLY A 165 -17.75 -1.31 24.10
CA GLY A 165 -18.10 -0.82 25.43
C GLY A 165 -19.62 -0.77 25.63
N ALA A 166 -20.07 -0.11 26.70
CA ALA A 166 -21.49 -0.09 27.07
C ALA A 166 -22.34 0.73 26.10
N PHE A 167 -23.33 0.10 25.46
CA PHE A 167 -24.17 0.76 24.44
C PHE A 167 -24.87 2.00 25.00
N ASN A 168 -25.46 1.95 26.20
CA ASN A 168 -26.13 3.09 26.82
C ASN A 168 -25.23 4.31 27.10
N GLN A 169 -23.92 4.17 27.01
CA GLN A 169 -22.96 5.28 27.15
C GLN A 169 -22.42 5.75 25.81
N LEU A 170 -22.21 4.82 24.88
CA LEU A 170 -21.46 5.05 23.64
C LEU A 170 -22.35 5.17 22.41
N GLY A 171 -23.55 4.60 22.46
CA GLY A 171 -24.47 4.45 21.34
C GLY A 171 -25.90 4.80 21.68
N ALA A 172 -26.68 5.17 20.68
CA ALA A 172 -28.13 5.32 20.78
C ALA A 172 -28.78 5.12 19.41
N LEU A 173 -30.03 4.66 19.39
CA LEU A 173 -30.86 4.72 18.20
C LEU A 173 -31.45 6.14 18.06
N ASP A 174 -31.17 6.81 16.95
CA ASP A 174 -31.59 8.19 16.70
C ASP A 174 -32.72 8.24 15.66
N ALA A 175 -33.92 8.63 16.10
CA ALA A 175 -35.09 8.74 15.23
C ALA A 175 -35.17 10.09 14.49
N ALA A 176 -34.41 11.09 14.90
CA ALA A 176 -34.43 12.43 14.31
C ALA A 176 -33.40 12.55 13.18
N VAL A 177 -32.22 11.98 13.38
CA VAL A 177 -31.15 11.93 12.37
C VAL A 177 -31.02 10.50 11.87
N LYS A 178 -31.61 10.23 10.69
CA LYS A 178 -31.59 8.92 10.04
C LYS A 178 -31.58 9.07 8.53
N LYS A 179 -31.13 8.04 7.82
CA LYS A 179 -31.14 7.98 6.36
C LYS A 179 -32.28 7.12 5.82
N ALA A 180 -32.54 5.99 6.46
CA ALA A 180 -33.58 5.03 6.11
C ALA A 180 -34.33 4.58 7.38
N GLY A 181 -35.40 3.81 7.21
CA GLY A 181 -36.10 3.19 8.33
C GLY A 181 -36.67 4.18 9.36
N ARG A 182 -36.74 3.73 10.62
CA ARG A 182 -37.25 4.51 11.76
C ARG A 182 -36.11 5.13 12.57
N THR A 183 -34.91 4.54 12.58
CA THR A 183 -33.77 5.00 13.38
C THR A 183 -32.45 4.78 12.65
N SER A 184 -31.38 5.47 13.09
CA SER A 184 -30.00 5.12 12.75
C SER A 184 -29.17 4.90 14.02
N LEU A 185 -27.99 4.28 13.90
CA LEU A 185 -27.07 4.16 15.03
C LEU A 185 -26.22 5.42 15.16
N ARG A 186 -26.37 6.14 16.27
CA ARG A 186 -25.49 7.25 16.66
C ARG A 186 -24.44 6.78 17.66
N LEU A 187 -23.17 7.09 17.39
CA LEU A 187 -22.02 6.88 18.27
C LEU A 187 -21.51 8.22 18.81
N GLN A 188 -21.09 8.22 20.08
CA GLN A 188 -20.67 9.41 20.83
C GLN A 188 -19.79 9.02 22.03
N ASN A 189 -19.32 10.01 22.79
CA ASN A 189 -18.52 9.81 24.01
C ASN A 189 -17.22 9.02 23.79
N PHE A 190 -16.62 9.19 22.61
CA PHE A 190 -15.42 8.50 22.16
C PHE A 190 -14.26 8.51 23.17
N GLN A 191 -14.02 9.65 23.83
CA GLN A 191 -12.99 9.84 24.86
C GLN A 191 -13.05 8.86 26.06
N SER A 192 -14.18 8.19 26.27
CA SER A 192 -14.32 7.18 27.31
C SER A 192 -13.75 5.82 26.91
N GLN A 193 -13.37 5.66 25.64
CA GLN A 193 -12.75 4.45 25.09
C GLN A 193 -11.24 4.62 24.96
N PRO A 194 -10.46 3.53 25.07
CA PRO A 194 -9.06 3.53 24.65
C PRO A 194 -8.92 4.09 23.24
N GLU A 195 -7.96 5.01 23.06
CA GLU A 195 -7.65 5.66 21.78
C GLU A 195 -8.84 6.39 21.13
N GLY A 196 -9.91 6.66 21.88
CA GLY A 196 -11.10 7.32 21.33
C GLY A 196 -11.89 6.47 20.33
N THR A 197 -11.68 5.14 20.31
CA THR A 197 -12.23 4.27 19.25
C THR A 197 -13.40 3.43 19.75
N ILE A 198 -14.52 3.50 19.03
CA ILE A 198 -15.70 2.64 19.21
C ILE A 198 -15.78 1.68 18.05
N ARG A 199 -15.91 0.38 18.33
CA ARG A 199 -16.14 -0.67 17.33
C ARG A 199 -17.42 -1.40 17.65
N PHE A 200 -18.24 -1.66 16.65
CA PHE A 200 -19.36 -2.59 16.73
C PHE A 200 -19.17 -3.70 15.71
N SER A 201 -19.58 -4.91 16.04
CA SER A 201 -19.25 -6.07 15.21
C SER A 201 -20.29 -7.17 15.22
N GLN A 202 -20.34 -7.93 14.12
CA GLN A 202 -21.22 -9.07 13.94
C GLN A 202 -20.51 -10.15 13.14
N TRP A 203 -20.62 -11.41 13.59
CA TRP A 203 -20.18 -12.56 12.82
C TRP A 203 -21.22 -12.90 11.76
N VAL A 204 -20.76 -13.11 10.53
CA VAL A 204 -21.59 -13.49 9.40
C VAL A 204 -20.98 -14.70 8.70
N THR A 205 -21.82 -15.69 8.40
CA THR A 205 -21.44 -16.85 7.57
C THR A 205 -21.26 -16.39 6.13
N VAL A 206 -20.14 -16.81 5.53
CA VAL A 206 -19.81 -16.58 4.13
C VAL A 206 -19.36 -17.90 3.50
N HIS A 207 -19.20 -17.95 2.18
CA HIS A 207 -18.56 -19.08 1.54
C HIS A 207 -17.09 -18.73 1.22
N PRO A 208 -16.12 -19.63 1.42
CA PRO A 208 -14.73 -19.40 1.06
C PRO A 208 -14.57 -19.02 -0.42
N TYR A 209 -13.60 -18.15 -0.69
CA TYR A 209 -13.20 -17.66 -2.01
C TYR A 209 -14.40 -17.09 -2.80
N ARG A 210 -15.12 -16.17 -2.16
CA ARG A 210 -16.20 -15.37 -2.74
C ARG A 210 -15.85 -13.89 -2.59
N SER A 211 -16.49 -13.06 -3.39
CA SER A 211 -16.37 -11.60 -3.31
C SER A 211 -17.64 -11.03 -2.69
N TYR A 212 -17.46 -10.08 -1.78
CA TYR A 212 -18.55 -9.45 -1.04
C TYR A 212 -18.37 -7.94 -1.05
N ARG A 213 -19.50 -7.24 -0.97
CA ARG A 213 -19.56 -5.79 -0.79
C ARG A 213 -20.17 -5.47 0.57
N LEU A 214 -19.49 -4.62 1.34
CA LEU A 214 -20.02 -3.99 2.53
C LEU A 214 -20.31 -2.51 2.21
N SER A 215 -21.53 -2.06 2.43
CA SER A 215 -21.91 -0.66 2.22
C SER A 215 -22.75 -0.11 3.36
N CYS A 216 -22.72 1.20 3.57
CA CYS A 216 -23.54 1.89 4.54
C CYS A 216 -23.64 3.39 4.23
N TRP A 217 -24.60 4.06 4.86
CA TRP A 217 -24.67 5.51 4.92
C TRP A 217 -24.03 6.02 6.20
N VAL A 218 -23.25 7.09 6.09
CA VAL A 218 -22.55 7.70 7.22
C VAL A 218 -22.74 9.21 7.25
N ARG A 219 -22.77 9.77 8.46
CA ARG A 219 -22.79 11.22 8.73
C ARG A 219 -21.93 11.50 9.95
N ALA A 220 -21.22 12.63 9.96
CA ALA A 220 -20.28 12.97 11.03
C ALA A 220 -20.35 14.44 11.43
N GLU A 221 -20.33 14.71 12.73
CA GLU A 221 -20.22 16.05 13.30
C GLU A 221 -19.05 16.11 14.27
N SER A 222 -18.18 17.13 14.09
CA SER A 222 -17.09 17.45 15.03
C SER A 222 -16.14 16.28 15.35
N LEU A 223 -15.88 15.39 14.38
CA LEU A 223 -14.83 14.37 14.50
C LEU A 223 -13.45 14.99 14.27
N GLN A 224 -12.42 14.41 14.90
CA GLN A 224 -11.03 14.87 14.76
C GLN A 224 -10.57 14.82 13.29
N SER A 225 -9.62 15.69 12.93
CA SER A 225 -9.09 15.73 11.56
C SER A 225 -8.42 14.41 11.19
N ALA A 226 -8.58 13.98 9.94
CA ALA A 226 -7.96 12.78 9.42
C ALA A 226 -6.43 12.83 9.53
N ASP A 227 -5.81 11.71 9.91
CA ASP A 227 -4.39 11.50 9.75
C ASP A 227 -4.04 11.51 8.24
N PRO A 228 -3.02 12.28 7.81
CA PRO A 228 -2.62 12.31 6.41
C PRO A 228 -2.12 10.95 5.89
N PHE A 229 -1.65 10.04 6.76
CA PHE A 229 -1.01 8.78 6.36
C PHE A 229 -1.97 7.60 6.16
N GLY A 230 -3.24 7.71 6.53
CA GLY A 230 -4.20 6.65 6.19
C GLY A 230 -5.30 6.41 7.18
N GLU A 231 -5.08 6.68 8.46
CA GLU A 231 -6.04 6.34 9.50
C GLU A 231 -7.15 7.40 9.56
N SER A 232 -8.27 7.05 8.94
CA SER A 232 -9.47 7.88 8.96
C SER A 232 -10.22 7.65 10.27
N PHE A 233 -11.03 8.63 10.67
CA PHE A 233 -11.92 8.50 11.81
C PHE A 233 -12.98 7.40 11.65
N PHE A 234 -13.10 6.79 10.46
CA PHE A 234 -14.02 5.69 10.19
C PHE A 234 -13.35 4.63 9.32
N GLN A 235 -13.53 3.36 9.68
CA GLN A 235 -13.06 2.20 8.91
C GLN A 235 -14.17 1.15 8.80
N LEU A 236 -14.34 0.57 7.62
CA LEU A 236 -15.23 -0.56 7.36
C LEU A 236 -14.45 -1.87 7.40
N GLU A 237 -14.09 -2.32 8.61
CA GLU A 237 -13.20 -3.46 8.78
C GLU A 237 -13.93 -4.81 8.59
N VAL A 238 -13.22 -5.77 7.99
CA VAL A 238 -13.67 -7.15 7.86
C VAL A 238 -12.54 -8.09 8.25
N PHE A 239 -12.81 -9.03 9.15
CA PHE A 239 -11.82 -10.01 9.62
C PHE A 239 -12.26 -11.45 9.34
N GLY A 240 -11.38 -12.27 8.78
CA GLY A 240 -11.65 -13.66 8.42
C GLY A 240 -11.32 -14.64 9.54
N GLY A 241 -12.29 -15.49 9.89
CA GLY A 241 -12.12 -16.59 10.84
C GLY A 241 -11.68 -16.19 12.25
N ASP A 242 -11.41 -17.18 13.09
CA ASP A 242 -11.02 -16.96 14.49
C ASP A 242 -9.64 -16.29 14.64
N GLU A 243 -8.75 -16.46 13.65
CA GLU A 243 -7.47 -15.75 13.62
C GLU A 243 -7.60 -14.26 13.28
N LYS A 244 -8.81 -13.81 12.92
CA LYS A 244 -9.14 -12.42 12.59
C LYS A 244 -8.18 -11.81 11.56
N ARG A 245 -7.91 -12.54 10.46
CA ARG A 245 -7.14 -11.99 9.34
C ARG A 245 -7.88 -10.78 8.77
N LYS A 246 -7.27 -9.59 8.73
CA LYS A 246 -7.89 -8.43 8.07
C LYS A 246 -8.01 -8.66 6.56
N LEU A 247 -9.25 -8.75 6.07
CA LEU A 247 -9.61 -9.05 4.67
C LEU A 247 -9.91 -7.80 3.84
N GLN A 248 -10.15 -6.67 4.51
CA GLN A 248 -10.49 -5.39 3.92
C GLN A 248 -9.53 -4.33 4.46
N TRP A 249 -9.04 -3.46 3.57
CA TRP A 249 -8.07 -2.41 3.91
C TRP A 249 -8.37 -1.03 3.34
N GLU A 250 -9.47 -0.85 2.61
CA GLU A 250 -9.85 0.49 2.13
C GLU A 250 -10.37 1.33 3.31
N ASN A 251 -10.04 2.62 3.34
CA ASN A 251 -10.42 3.53 4.41
C ASN A 251 -11.31 4.64 3.84
N PRO A 252 -12.65 4.44 3.82
CA PRO A 252 -13.56 5.45 3.34
C PRO A 252 -13.36 6.76 4.13
N ARG A 253 -13.16 7.86 3.39
CA ARG A 253 -12.99 9.21 3.94
C ARG A 253 -14.25 10.03 3.68
N PRO A 254 -15.36 9.81 4.41
CA PRO A 254 -16.48 10.73 4.34
C PRO A 254 -15.97 12.10 4.82
N ALA A 255 -16.23 13.18 4.07
CA ALA A 255 -15.83 14.50 4.57
C ALA A 255 -16.70 14.87 5.78
N PRO A 256 -16.15 15.59 6.77
CA PRO A 256 -16.96 16.12 7.87
C PRO A 256 -18.09 17.00 7.33
N GLY A 257 -19.32 16.80 7.82
CA GLY A 257 -20.49 17.56 7.35
C GLY A 257 -21.83 16.97 7.80
N ALA A 258 -22.88 17.80 7.73
CA ALA A 258 -24.24 17.42 8.14
C ALA A 258 -24.98 16.52 7.13
N GLU A 259 -24.39 16.26 5.96
CA GLU A 259 -25.01 15.43 4.91
C GLU A 259 -24.60 13.97 5.02
N TRP A 260 -25.56 13.09 4.73
CA TRP A 260 -25.32 11.66 4.64
C TRP A 260 -24.53 11.31 3.38
N ARG A 261 -23.59 10.37 3.50
CA ARG A 261 -22.81 9.84 2.38
C ARG A 261 -22.83 8.33 2.37
N GLU A 262 -23.02 7.76 1.19
CA GLU A 262 -22.85 6.32 0.99
C GLU A 262 -21.37 6.01 0.85
N VAL A 263 -20.94 4.93 1.49
CA VAL A 263 -19.63 4.33 1.28
C VAL A 263 -19.80 2.84 0.98
N ALA A 264 -18.91 2.30 0.16
CA ALA A 264 -18.91 0.89 -0.18
C ALA A 264 -17.47 0.40 -0.33
N VAL A 265 -17.18 -0.78 0.23
CA VAL A 265 -15.88 -1.45 0.13
C VAL A 265 -16.11 -2.91 -0.26
N GLY A 266 -15.16 -3.49 -0.98
CA GLY A 266 -15.18 -4.91 -1.31
C GLY A 266 -14.17 -5.72 -0.51
N PHE A 267 -14.45 -7.00 -0.34
CA PHE A 267 -13.48 -7.95 0.18
C PHE A 267 -13.64 -9.34 -0.43
N ASN A 268 -12.58 -10.12 -0.41
CA ASN A 268 -12.61 -11.55 -0.73
C ASN A 268 -12.60 -12.35 0.57
N SER A 269 -13.49 -13.34 0.71
CA SER A 269 -13.56 -14.19 1.91
C SER A 269 -12.35 -15.12 2.10
N TRP A 270 -11.42 -15.18 1.15
CA TRP A 270 -10.22 -16.01 1.24
C TRP A 270 -10.57 -17.47 1.55
N GLY A 271 -9.88 -18.12 2.49
CA GLY A 271 -10.21 -19.47 2.91
C GLY A 271 -11.28 -19.57 4.01
N TYR A 272 -11.98 -18.49 4.34
CA TYR A 272 -12.87 -18.45 5.52
C TYR A 272 -14.34 -18.64 5.15
N ASP A 273 -15.06 -19.36 6.00
CA ASP A 273 -16.51 -19.62 5.97
C ASP A 273 -17.30 -18.71 6.92
N LYS A 274 -16.59 -17.87 7.68
CA LYS A 274 -17.16 -16.82 8.52
C LYS A 274 -16.26 -15.60 8.56
N VAL A 275 -16.88 -14.44 8.64
CA VAL A 275 -16.18 -13.15 8.81
C VAL A 275 -16.80 -12.35 9.93
N LEU A 276 -15.98 -11.56 10.61
CA LEU A 276 -16.41 -10.52 11.54
C LEU A 276 -16.49 -9.22 10.76
N ILE A 277 -17.70 -8.73 10.54
CA ILE A 277 -17.96 -7.36 10.08
C ILE A 277 -17.79 -6.46 11.28
N ALA A 278 -16.86 -5.51 11.24
CA ALA A 278 -16.48 -4.74 12.43
C ALA A 278 -16.15 -3.26 12.14
N PRO A 279 -17.13 -2.43 11.73
CA PRO A 279 -16.88 -1.02 11.55
C PRO A 279 -16.31 -0.37 12.82
N SER A 280 -15.33 0.50 12.65
CA SER A 280 -14.67 1.23 13.74
C SER A 280 -14.74 2.74 13.48
N VAL A 281 -14.95 3.51 14.55
CA VAL A 281 -15.01 4.97 14.50
C VAL A 281 -14.12 5.53 15.60
N THR A 282 -13.22 6.43 15.24
CA THR A 282 -12.37 7.18 16.18
C THR A 282 -12.84 8.61 16.25
N GLY A 283 -13.08 9.14 17.45
CA GLY A 283 -13.65 10.47 17.61
C GLY A 283 -13.11 11.26 18.80
N GLY A 284 -13.36 12.57 18.77
CA GLY A 284 -13.02 13.49 19.85
C GLY A 284 -14.14 13.65 20.88
N ALA A 285 -13.91 14.52 21.86
CA ALA A 285 -14.80 14.75 23.00
C ALA A 285 -16.25 15.07 22.64
N ASN A 286 -16.44 15.91 21.62
CA ASN A 286 -17.74 16.38 21.15
C ASN A 286 -18.15 15.74 19.82
N GLY A 287 -17.44 14.70 19.39
CA GLY A 287 -17.69 14.00 18.15
C GLY A 287 -19.00 13.24 18.20
N LYS A 288 -19.75 13.27 17.10
CA LYS A 288 -20.88 12.39 16.85
C LYS A 288 -20.74 11.76 15.48
N PHE A 289 -21.08 10.49 15.40
CA PHE A 289 -21.07 9.75 14.15
C PHE A 289 -22.38 8.98 14.03
N TRP A 290 -23.01 9.05 12.87
CA TRP A 290 -24.19 8.25 12.55
C TRP A 290 -23.85 7.28 11.44
N ILE A 291 -24.32 6.05 11.60
CA ILE A 291 -24.31 5.02 10.56
C ILE A 291 -25.72 4.46 10.40
N ASP A 292 -26.09 4.22 9.15
CA ASP A 292 -27.39 3.68 8.78
C ASP A 292 -27.27 2.73 7.59
N ASP A 293 -28.24 1.83 7.47
CA ASP A 293 -28.43 0.91 6.33
C ASP A 293 -27.15 0.14 5.96
N LEU A 294 -26.49 -0.44 6.97
CA LEU A 294 -25.32 -1.31 6.80
C LEU A 294 -25.73 -2.62 6.11
N LYS A 295 -25.16 -2.87 4.94
CA LYS A 295 -25.50 -4.01 4.07
C LYS A 295 -24.27 -4.82 3.76
N LEU A 296 -24.46 -6.13 3.70
CA LEU A 296 -23.49 -7.08 3.19
C LEU A 296 -24.14 -7.87 2.04
N GLU A 297 -23.51 -7.86 0.89
CA GLU A 297 -24.00 -8.52 -0.32
C GLU A 297 -22.90 -9.39 -0.92
N GLU A 298 -23.24 -10.59 -1.39
CA GLU A 298 -22.37 -11.31 -2.33
C GLU A 298 -22.37 -10.57 -3.67
N VAL A 299 -21.19 -10.38 -4.25
CA VAL A 299 -21.02 -9.74 -5.56
C VAL A 299 -20.12 -10.61 -6.43
N ALA A 300 -20.30 -10.53 -7.74
CA ALA A 300 -19.52 -11.32 -8.68
C ALA A 300 -19.28 -10.53 -9.96
N LEU A 301 -18.17 -10.84 -10.64
CA LEU A 301 -17.74 -10.24 -11.90
C LEU A 301 -17.48 -8.71 -11.88
N VAL A 302 -17.63 -8.06 -10.72
CA VAL A 302 -17.15 -6.68 -10.48
C VAL A 302 -15.62 -6.66 -10.60
N ASN A 303 -15.08 -5.74 -11.40
CA ASN A 303 -13.65 -5.63 -11.70
C ASN A 303 -13.00 -6.93 -12.20
N VAL A 304 -13.74 -7.81 -12.89
CA VAL A 304 -13.20 -9.09 -13.39
C VAL A 304 -11.92 -8.90 -14.23
N LEU A 305 -10.86 -9.64 -13.86
CA LEU A 305 -9.57 -9.61 -14.55
C LEU A 305 -9.55 -10.60 -15.71
N ARG A 306 -9.01 -10.16 -16.86
CA ARG A 306 -8.99 -10.92 -18.12
C ARG A 306 -7.56 -11.01 -18.66
N ARG A 307 -6.86 -12.09 -18.28
CA ARG A 307 -5.52 -12.46 -18.78
C ARG A 307 -5.23 -13.95 -18.53
N PRO A 308 -4.19 -14.55 -19.12
CA PRO A 308 -3.88 -15.98 -18.93
C PRO A 308 -3.74 -16.41 -17.46
N GLY A 309 -3.15 -15.56 -16.61
CA GLY A 309 -3.01 -15.81 -15.18
C GLY A 309 -4.31 -15.69 -14.37
N THR A 310 -5.43 -15.28 -14.98
CA THR A 310 -6.74 -15.13 -14.33
C THR A 310 -7.84 -15.77 -15.20
N PRO A 311 -7.84 -17.09 -15.37
CA PRO A 311 -8.85 -17.74 -16.19
C PRO A 311 -10.26 -17.53 -15.63
N LEU A 312 -11.21 -17.31 -16.52
CA LEU A 312 -12.64 -17.34 -16.25
C LEU A 312 -13.16 -18.74 -16.58
N GLN A 313 -13.89 -19.36 -15.65
CA GLN A 313 -14.56 -20.64 -15.86
C GLN A 313 -16.04 -20.51 -15.55
N VAL A 314 -16.88 -21.00 -16.45
CA VAL A 314 -18.32 -21.15 -16.26
C VAL A 314 -18.64 -22.63 -16.44
N ARG A 315 -19.25 -23.26 -15.44
CA ARG A 315 -19.62 -24.69 -15.49
C ARG A 315 -21.01 -24.93 -14.97
N SER A 316 -21.68 -25.96 -15.48
CA SER A 316 -22.93 -26.47 -14.92
C SER A 316 -22.70 -26.95 -13.48
N GLU A 317 -23.56 -26.54 -12.55
CA GLU A 317 -23.51 -27.05 -11.17
C GLU A 317 -23.87 -28.55 -11.11
N GLU A 318 -24.86 -28.98 -11.91
CA GLU A 318 -25.38 -30.34 -11.90
C GLU A 318 -24.43 -31.32 -12.60
N SER A 319 -24.04 -31.02 -13.84
CA SER A 319 -23.27 -31.95 -14.68
C SER A 319 -21.76 -31.74 -14.63
N GLY A 320 -21.31 -30.59 -14.12
CA GLY A 320 -19.91 -30.16 -14.22
C GLY A 320 -19.45 -29.77 -15.62
N ALA A 321 -20.35 -29.78 -16.63
CA ALA A 321 -20.02 -29.42 -18.00
C ALA A 321 -19.45 -27.99 -18.08
N ALA A 322 -18.32 -27.83 -18.75
CA ALA A 322 -17.70 -26.52 -18.97
C ALA A 322 -18.33 -25.82 -20.18
N TYR A 323 -18.64 -24.54 -19.99
CA TYR A 323 -19.17 -23.65 -21.02
C TYR A 323 -18.09 -22.72 -21.54
N GLU A 324 -18.18 -22.40 -22.83
CA GLU A 324 -17.16 -21.66 -23.58
C GLU A 324 -17.66 -20.25 -23.92
N GLU A 325 -16.82 -19.26 -23.63
CA GLU A 325 -17.06 -17.87 -24.03
C GLU A 325 -17.06 -17.76 -25.56
N GLY A 326 -18.00 -17.00 -26.13
CA GLY A 326 -18.24 -16.87 -27.56
C GLY A 326 -19.11 -17.99 -28.16
N ARG A 327 -19.31 -19.11 -27.45
CA ARG A 327 -20.12 -20.24 -27.90
C ARG A 327 -21.38 -20.47 -27.08
N ASP A 328 -21.27 -20.38 -25.75
CA ASP A 328 -22.40 -20.57 -24.83
C ASP A 328 -22.83 -19.26 -24.18
N PHE A 329 -21.88 -18.35 -23.97
CA PHE A 329 -22.12 -17.02 -23.41
C PHE A 329 -21.22 -15.98 -24.07
N ALA A 330 -21.65 -14.72 -24.05
CA ALA A 330 -20.92 -13.60 -24.64
C ALA A 330 -19.71 -13.21 -23.76
N PRO A 331 -18.72 -12.50 -24.32
CA PRO A 331 -17.58 -12.02 -23.56
C PRO A 331 -17.96 -11.29 -22.27
N ILE A 332 -17.39 -11.73 -21.15
CA ILE A 332 -17.62 -11.13 -19.84
C ILE A 332 -16.57 -10.05 -19.56
N ALA A 333 -17.03 -8.82 -19.40
CA ALA A 333 -16.22 -7.71 -18.91
C ALA A 333 -17.06 -6.80 -18.03
N ASP A 334 -16.44 -6.29 -16.97
CA ASP A 334 -16.95 -5.11 -16.28
C ASP A 334 -16.65 -3.87 -17.15
N PRO A 335 -17.64 -3.02 -17.47
CA PRO A 335 -17.40 -1.81 -18.25
C PRO A 335 -16.69 -0.69 -17.46
N LEU A 336 -16.80 -0.65 -16.13
CA LEU A 336 -16.23 0.44 -15.32
C LEU A 336 -14.79 0.14 -14.90
N ARG A 337 -14.52 -1.08 -14.40
CA ARG A 337 -13.18 -1.55 -13.99
C ARG A 337 -12.40 -0.51 -13.18
N ASN A 338 -13.08 0.17 -12.28
CA ASN A 338 -12.56 1.30 -11.52
C ASN A 338 -11.93 0.88 -10.18
N SER A 339 -11.80 -0.44 -9.94
CA SER A 339 -11.34 -1.06 -8.69
C SER A 339 -12.20 -0.75 -7.47
N ARG A 340 -13.41 -0.19 -7.68
CA ARG A 340 -14.39 0.10 -6.64
C ARG A 340 -15.54 -0.90 -6.69
N TYR A 341 -16.30 -0.94 -5.60
CA TYR A 341 -17.47 -1.80 -5.43
C TYR A 341 -18.77 -0.99 -5.47
N ASP A 342 -18.77 0.12 -6.21
CA ASP A 342 -19.85 1.12 -6.27
C ASP A 342 -20.93 0.84 -7.33
N HIS A 343 -20.87 -0.32 -7.99
CA HIS A 343 -21.78 -0.70 -9.08
C HIS A 343 -22.07 -2.21 -9.05
N PRO A 344 -23.16 -2.68 -9.68
CA PRO A 344 -23.42 -4.10 -9.83
C PRO A 344 -22.47 -4.74 -10.85
N GLY A 345 -22.12 -6.00 -10.64
CA GLY A 345 -21.37 -6.78 -11.63
C GLY A 345 -22.21 -7.10 -12.88
N PRO A 346 -21.56 -7.35 -14.03
CA PRO A 346 -22.27 -7.72 -15.25
C PRO A 346 -22.96 -9.09 -15.11
N ALA A 347 -24.12 -9.23 -15.74
CA ALA A 347 -24.76 -10.53 -15.95
C ALA A 347 -24.02 -11.33 -17.04
N ILE A 348 -24.13 -12.67 -16.99
CA ILE A 348 -23.60 -13.54 -18.05
C ILE A 348 -24.65 -13.62 -19.16
N ARG A 349 -24.40 -12.96 -20.28
CA ARG A 349 -25.33 -12.99 -21.43
C ARG A 349 -25.14 -14.26 -22.24
N LEU A 350 -26.21 -15.00 -22.48
CA LEU A 350 -26.20 -16.21 -23.29
C LEU A 350 -26.24 -15.85 -24.78
N VAL A 351 -25.53 -16.61 -25.62
CA VAL A 351 -25.57 -16.42 -27.08
C VAL A 351 -26.63 -17.34 -27.71
N SER A 352 -27.01 -17.04 -28.96
CA SER A 352 -27.92 -17.91 -29.71
C SER A 352 -27.31 -19.30 -29.93
N GLY A 353 -28.11 -20.35 -29.72
CA GLY A 353 -27.64 -21.74 -29.82
C GLY A 353 -26.79 -22.22 -28.64
N THR A 354 -26.77 -21.47 -27.53
CA THR A 354 -26.09 -21.89 -26.30
C THR A 354 -26.54 -23.27 -25.81
N ARG A 355 -25.60 -24.01 -25.20
CA ARG A 355 -25.91 -25.27 -24.51
C ARG A 355 -26.54 -25.05 -23.12
N ILE A 356 -26.39 -23.84 -22.57
CA ILE A 356 -26.91 -23.45 -21.26
C ILE A 356 -28.43 -23.31 -21.34
N LYS A 357 -29.14 -23.95 -20.41
CA LYS A 357 -30.62 -23.94 -20.38
C LYS A 357 -31.18 -22.88 -19.45
N ASP A 358 -32.40 -22.45 -19.72
CA ASP A 358 -33.15 -21.59 -18.80
C ASP A 358 -33.35 -22.30 -17.44
N GLY A 359 -33.21 -21.55 -16.34
CA GLY A 359 -33.22 -22.07 -14.98
C GLY A 359 -31.97 -22.86 -14.56
N GLU A 360 -31.01 -23.08 -15.45
CA GLU A 360 -29.77 -23.80 -15.11
C GLU A 360 -28.95 -23.04 -14.07
N ARG A 361 -28.33 -23.80 -13.16
CA ARG A 361 -27.44 -23.29 -12.12
C ARG A 361 -26.00 -23.46 -12.57
N LEU A 362 -25.25 -22.37 -12.54
CA LEU A 362 -23.87 -22.29 -13.00
C LEU A 362 -22.94 -21.99 -11.84
N ARG A 363 -21.75 -22.60 -11.85
CA ARG A 363 -20.63 -22.26 -10.98
C ARG A 363 -19.60 -21.48 -11.78
N VAL A 364 -19.28 -20.29 -11.29
CA VAL A 364 -18.43 -19.32 -11.99
C VAL A 364 -17.21 -19.02 -11.15
N SER A 365 -16.03 -19.28 -11.72
CA SER A 365 -14.73 -18.99 -11.11
C SER A 365 -14.02 -17.92 -11.91
N PHE A 366 -13.49 -16.90 -11.24
CA PHE A 366 -12.83 -15.76 -11.84
C PHE A 366 -11.86 -15.12 -10.84
N TYR A 367 -11.23 -14.01 -11.23
CA TYR A 367 -10.35 -13.24 -10.35
C TYR A 367 -10.70 -11.76 -10.40
N HIS A 368 -10.51 -11.07 -9.29
CA HIS A 368 -10.69 -9.62 -9.18
C HIS A 368 -9.48 -8.97 -8.50
N PRO A 369 -9.20 -7.68 -8.77
CA PRO A 369 -8.14 -6.96 -8.08
C PRO A 369 -8.57 -6.63 -6.65
N VAL A 370 -7.63 -6.11 -5.88
CA VAL A 370 -7.92 -5.48 -4.59
C VAL A 370 -7.21 -4.14 -4.49
N THR A 371 -7.91 -3.17 -3.92
CA THR A 371 -7.34 -1.88 -3.54
C THR A 371 -7.08 -1.91 -2.04
N ILE A 372 -5.90 -1.46 -1.63
CA ILE A 372 -5.52 -1.27 -0.23
C ILE A 372 -5.50 0.23 0.03
N TYR A 373 -6.01 0.64 1.20
CA TYR A 373 -6.20 2.03 1.58
C TYR A 373 -6.95 2.81 0.49
N ASN A 374 -6.46 3.97 0.09
CA ASN A 374 -7.14 4.86 -0.85
C ASN A 374 -6.40 4.95 -2.19
N GLY A 375 -6.20 3.80 -2.83
CA GLY A 375 -5.75 3.74 -4.23
C GLY A 375 -4.56 2.82 -4.51
N GLN A 376 -4.01 2.12 -3.51
CA GLN A 376 -2.92 1.20 -3.76
C GLN A 376 -3.47 -0.11 -4.36
N THR A 377 -3.23 -0.32 -5.65
CA THR A 377 -3.55 -1.59 -6.33
C THR A 377 -2.26 -2.33 -6.70
N PRO A 378 -1.90 -3.40 -5.98
CA PRO A 378 -0.72 -4.20 -6.31
C PRO A 378 -0.85 -4.92 -7.65
N VAL A 379 0.23 -5.00 -8.41
CA VAL A 379 0.29 -5.76 -9.67
C VAL A 379 0.81 -7.18 -9.46
N CYS A 380 0.49 -8.06 -10.40
CA CYS A 380 1.02 -9.41 -10.44
C CYS A 380 2.47 -9.41 -10.94
N MET A 381 3.40 -9.75 -10.05
CA MET A 381 4.83 -9.86 -10.37
C MET A 381 5.17 -11.02 -11.32
N SER A 382 4.23 -11.92 -11.62
CA SER A 382 4.48 -13.08 -12.49
C SER A 382 3.99 -12.89 -13.92
N GLU A 383 3.32 -11.78 -14.24
CA GLU A 383 2.80 -11.53 -15.58
C GLU A 383 3.89 -11.06 -16.55
N PRO A 384 4.10 -11.72 -17.71
CA PRO A 384 5.14 -11.34 -18.67
C PRO A 384 5.03 -9.88 -19.16
N LYS A 385 3.81 -9.41 -19.42
CA LYS A 385 3.54 -8.06 -19.94
C LYS A 385 4.02 -6.93 -19.03
N VAL A 386 4.13 -7.17 -17.71
CA VAL A 386 4.76 -6.21 -16.78
C VAL A 386 6.18 -5.86 -17.22
N TYR A 387 6.94 -6.89 -17.59
CA TYR A 387 8.35 -6.74 -17.96
C TYR A 387 8.52 -6.18 -19.39
N GLU A 388 7.56 -6.41 -20.28
CA GLU A 388 7.53 -5.80 -21.61
C GLU A 388 7.32 -4.27 -21.52
N ILE A 389 6.40 -3.84 -20.66
CA ILE A 389 6.18 -2.43 -20.36
C ILE A 389 7.45 -1.84 -19.74
N TRP A 390 7.97 -2.42 -18.65
CA TRP A 390 9.17 -1.91 -18.01
C TRP A 390 10.39 -1.88 -18.92
N LYS A 391 10.55 -2.83 -19.85
CA LYS A 391 11.62 -2.78 -20.85
C LYS A 391 11.51 -1.53 -21.73
N THR A 392 10.30 -1.19 -22.16
CA THR A 392 10.03 0.02 -22.93
C THR A 392 10.32 1.27 -22.11
N GLN A 393 9.85 1.30 -20.85
CA GLN A 393 10.06 2.42 -19.95
C GLN A 393 11.54 2.63 -19.60
N ALA A 394 12.30 1.57 -19.29
CA ALA A 394 13.75 1.66 -19.04
C ALA A 394 14.47 2.39 -20.17
N ARG A 395 14.15 2.02 -21.42
CA ARG A 395 14.72 2.67 -22.61
C ARG A 395 14.32 4.14 -22.70
N LEU A 396 13.04 4.46 -22.56
CA LEU A 396 12.53 5.83 -22.67
C LEU A 396 13.09 6.75 -21.57
N ILE A 397 13.17 6.25 -20.33
CA ILE A 397 13.77 6.97 -19.20
C ILE A 397 15.25 7.25 -19.48
N HIS A 398 15.98 6.24 -19.95
CA HIS A 398 17.40 6.40 -20.26
C HIS A 398 17.64 7.39 -21.40
N GLU A 399 16.85 7.34 -22.48
CA GLU A 399 16.91 8.29 -23.59
C GLU A 399 16.62 9.73 -23.14
N ALA A 400 15.61 9.93 -22.30
CA ALA A 400 15.24 11.25 -21.81
C ALA A 400 16.28 11.83 -20.85
N LEU A 401 16.70 11.05 -19.86
CA LEU A 401 17.43 11.57 -18.69
C LEU A 401 18.90 11.16 -18.65
N GLY A 402 19.30 10.06 -19.30
CA GLY A 402 20.61 9.44 -19.14
C GLY A 402 21.02 9.18 -17.68
N PRO A 403 20.16 8.61 -16.79
CA PRO A 403 20.46 8.51 -15.37
C PRO A 403 21.67 7.63 -15.08
N LYS A 404 22.48 8.04 -14.10
CA LYS A 404 23.54 7.22 -13.48
C LYS A 404 22.98 6.30 -12.40
N HIS A 405 21.95 6.77 -11.70
CA HIS A 405 21.32 6.08 -10.58
C HIS A 405 19.86 5.83 -10.88
N TYR A 406 19.32 4.70 -10.43
CA TYR A 406 17.91 4.35 -10.51
C TYR A 406 17.43 3.84 -9.15
N PHE A 407 16.14 4.00 -8.87
CA PHE A 407 15.54 3.53 -7.62
C PHE A 407 14.27 2.72 -7.93
N LEU A 408 14.27 1.46 -7.52
CA LEU A 408 13.13 0.55 -7.68
C LEU A 408 12.14 0.71 -6.52
N ASN A 409 10.89 1.04 -6.83
CA ASN A 409 9.78 1.15 -5.88
C ASN A 409 9.08 -0.21 -5.67
N ALA A 410 9.86 -1.26 -5.45
CA ALA A 410 9.36 -2.61 -5.16
C ALA A 410 9.03 -2.77 -3.65
N ASP A 411 8.29 -1.82 -3.10
CA ASP A 411 7.86 -1.74 -1.71
C ASP A 411 6.40 -2.14 -1.51
N GLU A 412 6.06 -2.50 -0.27
CA GLU A 412 4.69 -2.65 0.21
C GLU A 412 3.77 -3.52 -0.67
N GLN A 413 4.24 -4.69 -1.11
CA GLN A 413 3.46 -5.64 -1.92
C GLN A 413 2.36 -6.31 -1.08
N ARG A 414 1.24 -5.60 -0.87
CA ARG A 414 0.15 -5.99 0.04
C ARG A 414 -0.82 -7.04 -0.53
N ALA A 415 -0.70 -7.39 -1.81
CA ALA A 415 -1.39 -8.52 -2.43
C ALA A 415 -0.45 -9.18 -3.45
N ALA A 416 -0.32 -10.51 -3.39
CA ALA A 416 0.54 -11.29 -4.29
C ALA A 416 0.27 -12.79 -4.14
N GLY A 417 0.61 -13.55 -5.19
CA GLY A 417 0.76 -14.99 -5.09
C GLY A 417 -0.54 -15.79 -5.16
N THR A 418 -1.64 -15.19 -5.60
CA THR A 418 -2.98 -15.79 -5.55
C THR A 418 -3.51 -16.17 -6.93
N CYS A 419 -3.11 -15.45 -7.97
CA CYS A 419 -3.51 -15.76 -9.34
C CYS A 419 -2.71 -16.92 -9.95
N LYS A 420 -3.22 -17.50 -11.04
CA LYS A 420 -2.64 -18.67 -11.70
C LYS A 420 -1.22 -18.43 -12.20
N ALA A 421 -0.93 -17.22 -12.70
CA ALA A 421 0.43 -16.86 -13.13
C ALA A 421 1.46 -16.95 -12.00
N CYS A 422 1.06 -16.67 -10.75
CA CYS A 422 1.93 -16.88 -9.60
C CYS A 422 2.00 -18.35 -9.19
N THR A 423 0.85 -19.02 -9.07
CA THR A 423 0.81 -20.40 -8.55
C THR A 423 1.49 -21.40 -9.47
N ASP A 424 1.38 -21.22 -10.79
CA ASP A 424 1.99 -22.11 -11.79
C ASP A 424 3.52 -22.10 -11.75
N ARG A 425 4.14 -21.08 -11.15
CA ARG A 425 5.60 -21.01 -11.01
C ARG A 425 6.16 -21.98 -9.98
N GLY A 426 5.34 -22.46 -9.04
CA GLY A 426 5.82 -23.31 -7.94
C GLY A 426 6.87 -22.68 -7.02
N LEU A 427 6.96 -21.34 -7.02
CA LEU A 427 7.92 -20.57 -6.22
C LEU A 427 7.27 -20.03 -4.94
N THR A 428 8.08 -19.80 -3.92
CA THR A 428 7.65 -19.04 -2.74
C THR A 428 7.45 -17.56 -3.09
N LEU A 429 6.67 -16.82 -2.29
CA LEU A 429 6.52 -15.38 -2.49
C LEU A 429 7.84 -14.61 -2.36
N GLY A 430 8.74 -15.04 -1.46
CA GLY A 430 10.09 -14.48 -1.37
C GLY A 430 10.88 -14.66 -2.69
N GLN A 431 10.78 -15.84 -3.31
CA GLN A 431 11.40 -16.11 -4.62
C GLN A 431 10.77 -15.27 -5.74
N ILE A 432 9.45 -15.13 -5.77
CA ILE A 432 8.75 -14.31 -6.78
C ILE A 432 9.18 -12.84 -6.65
N MET A 433 9.23 -12.30 -5.42
CA MET A 433 9.66 -10.92 -5.18
C MET A 433 11.11 -10.69 -5.62
N GLY A 434 12.04 -11.56 -5.22
CA GLY A 434 13.44 -11.42 -5.63
C GLY A 434 13.66 -11.60 -7.13
N ASP A 435 12.93 -12.50 -7.79
CA ASP A 435 12.94 -12.63 -9.25
C ASP A 435 12.42 -11.36 -9.94
N CYS A 436 11.32 -10.78 -9.46
CA CYS A 436 10.77 -9.54 -9.99
C CYS A 436 11.79 -8.40 -9.93
N ILE A 437 12.41 -8.19 -8.77
CA ILE A 437 13.46 -7.18 -8.58
C ILE A 437 14.68 -7.47 -9.47
N THR A 438 15.11 -8.73 -9.56
CA THR A 438 16.25 -9.12 -10.41
C THR A 438 15.98 -8.83 -11.89
N ARG A 439 14.78 -9.13 -12.38
CA ARG A 439 14.40 -8.83 -13.76
C ARG A 439 14.33 -7.33 -14.02
N ALA A 440 13.74 -6.56 -13.10
CA ALA A 440 13.73 -5.10 -13.16
C ALA A 440 15.16 -4.52 -13.21
N PHE A 441 16.05 -5.00 -12.34
CA PHE A 441 17.46 -4.64 -12.32
C PHE A 441 18.13 -4.92 -13.67
N ASN A 442 17.93 -6.11 -14.24
CA ASN A 442 18.55 -6.50 -15.51
C ASN A 442 18.07 -5.64 -16.68
N LEU A 443 16.78 -5.27 -16.73
CA LEU A 443 16.25 -4.37 -17.76
C LEU A 443 16.92 -2.99 -17.73
N ILE A 444 17.23 -2.47 -16.54
CA ILE A 444 17.99 -1.21 -16.40
C ILE A 444 19.44 -1.41 -16.83
N LYS A 445 20.07 -2.54 -16.46
CA LYS A 445 21.44 -2.86 -16.88
C LYS A 445 21.58 -3.06 -18.40
N GLU A 446 20.54 -3.52 -19.09
CA GLU A 446 20.52 -3.60 -20.56
C GLU A 446 20.68 -2.21 -21.21
N VAL A 447 20.04 -1.18 -20.66
CA VAL A 447 20.11 0.19 -21.22
C VAL A 447 21.31 0.98 -20.68
N ASN A 448 21.75 0.70 -19.44
CA ASN A 448 22.93 1.30 -18.85
C ASN A 448 23.68 0.28 -17.95
N PRO A 449 24.71 -0.41 -18.48
CA PRO A 449 25.48 -1.40 -17.72
C PRO A 449 26.19 -0.84 -16.48
N ARG A 450 26.47 0.47 -16.46
CA ARG A 450 27.14 1.17 -15.36
C ARG A 450 26.16 1.81 -14.37
N ALA A 451 24.86 1.61 -14.55
CA ALA A 451 23.85 2.15 -13.65
C ALA A 451 24.03 1.60 -12.23
N GLU A 452 23.96 2.46 -11.23
CA GLU A 452 23.81 2.05 -9.84
C GLU A 452 22.32 2.02 -9.49
N ILE A 453 21.87 0.90 -8.93
CA ILE A 453 20.43 0.65 -8.75
C ILE A 453 20.17 0.43 -7.26
N ALA A 454 19.24 1.20 -6.72
CA ALA A 454 18.75 1.06 -5.36
C ALA A 454 17.32 0.50 -5.33
N VAL A 455 16.89 -0.07 -4.20
CA VAL A 455 15.52 -0.54 -3.97
C VAL A 455 15.12 -0.29 -2.52
N TRP A 456 13.85 -0.05 -2.23
CA TRP A 456 13.37 -0.04 -0.85
C TRP A 456 13.52 -1.40 -0.17
N SER A 457 13.86 -1.41 1.12
CA SER A 457 14.27 -2.63 1.81
C SER A 457 13.14 -3.50 2.32
N ASP A 458 11.92 -2.98 2.47
CA ASP A 458 10.90 -3.58 3.32
C ASP A 458 10.48 -4.98 2.87
N MET A 459 10.35 -5.18 1.55
CA MET A 459 10.05 -6.49 0.97
C MET A 459 11.24 -7.45 0.91
N LEU A 460 12.42 -6.99 1.35
CA LEU A 460 13.68 -7.74 1.44
C LEU A 460 14.21 -7.89 2.88
N ASP A 461 13.65 -7.18 3.84
CA ASP A 461 14.21 -7.08 5.19
C ASP A 461 13.46 -7.95 6.19
N PRO A 462 14.11 -8.96 6.81
CA PRO A 462 13.49 -9.80 7.83
C PRO A 462 13.17 -9.07 9.14
N ASN A 463 13.66 -7.85 9.30
CA ASN A 463 13.31 -6.96 10.42
C ASN A 463 12.18 -5.99 10.05
N HIS A 464 11.58 -6.15 8.87
CA HIS A 464 10.51 -5.30 8.35
C HIS A 464 9.34 -6.12 7.77
N ASN A 465 9.06 -6.06 6.46
CA ASN A 465 7.91 -6.75 5.85
C ASN A 465 8.25 -8.19 5.38
N ALA A 466 9.53 -8.53 5.24
CA ALA A 466 9.99 -9.88 4.86
C ALA A 466 10.33 -10.78 6.07
N ASP A 467 9.62 -10.62 7.18
CA ASP A 467 9.76 -11.46 8.36
C ASP A 467 9.05 -12.82 8.22
N GLN A 468 9.09 -13.64 9.27
CA GLN A 468 8.49 -14.98 9.30
C GLN A 468 6.99 -15.00 9.65
N ARG A 469 6.26 -13.89 9.48
CA ARG A 469 4.80 -13.88 9.67
C ARG A 469 4.11 -14.90 8.78
N LYS A 470 2.92 -15.36 9.15
CA LYS A 470 2.16 -16.34 8.34
C LYS A 470 1.82 -15.79 6.96
N TYR A 471 1.40 -14.53 6.90
CA TYR A 471 1.12 -13.80 5.66
C TYR A 471 1.31 -12.29 5.83
N TYR A 472 1.56 -11.58 4.74
CA TYR A 472 1.58 -10.12 4.70
C TYR A 472 0.31 -9.60 4.01
N TYR A 473 -0.59 -8.93 4.74
CA TYR A 473 -1.87 -8.43 4.18
C TYR A 473 -2.66 -9.53 3.42
N LEU A 474 -2.95 -9.31 2.14
CA LEU A 474 -3.73 -10.18 1.24
C LEU A 474 -2.81 -10.96 0.30
N THR A 475 -1.62 -11.32 0.77
CA THR A 475 -0.73 -12.23 0.05
C THR A 475 -1.01 -13.69 0.43
N SER A 476 -0.60 -14.63 -0.40
CA SER A 476 -0.76 -16.07 -0.13
C SER A 476 0.24 -16.63 0.90
N GLY A 477 1.20 -15.83 1.37
CA GLY A 477 2.25 -16.23 2.31
C GLY A 477 3.11 -15.03 2.74
N ASN A 478 4.38 -15.24 3.05
CA ASN A 478 5.31 -14.17 3.43
C ASN A 478 6.47 -14.01 2.43
N PHE A 479 7.23 -12.93 2.59
CA PHE A 479 8.38 -12.62 1.74
C PHE A 479 9.72 -13.05 2.35
N TYR A 480 9.70 -13.86 3.41
CA TYR A 480 10.93 -14.27 4.09
C TYR A 480 11.93 -14.92 3.13
N GLY A 481 13.18 -14.49 3.22
CA GLY A 481 14.28 -14.96 2.39
C GLY A 481 14.33 -14.35 0.99
N SER A 482 13.49 -13.38 0.65
CA SER A 482 13.50 -12.71 -0.67
C SER A 482 14.85 -12.10 -1.05
N TRP A 483 15.60 -11.57 -0.09
CA TRP A 483 16.95 -11.01 -0.27
C TRP A 483 18.00 -12.01 -0.80
N ASN A 484 17.72 -13.32 -0.74
CA ASN A 484 18.62 -14.33 -1.29
C ASN A 484 18.56 -14.42 -2.83
N TYR A 485 17.57 -13.78 -3.44
CA TYR A 485 17.26 -13.90 -4.87
C TYR A 485 17.44 -12.57 -5.62
N VAL A 486 18.18 -11.61 -5.06
CA VAL A 486 18.48 -10.31 -5.68
C VAL A 486 19.98 -10.13 -5.98
N PRO A 487 20.37 -9.32 -6.98
CA PRO A 487 21.77 -9.12 -7.34
C PRO A 487 22.57 -8.44 -6.23
N LYS A 488 23.80 -8.89 -5.96
CA LYS A 488 24.67 -8.32 -4.90
C LYS A 488 25.11 -6.88 -5.14
N GLU A 489 25.01 -6.38 -6.37
CA GLU A 489 25.32 -4.99 -6.71
C GLU A 489 24.25 -3.99 -6.21
N LEU A 490 23.03 -4.48 -5.93
CA LEU A 490 21.90 -3.67 -5.53
C LEU A 490 22.19 -2.90 -4.23
N ILE A 491 21.81 -1.62 -4.20
CA ILE A 491 21.87 -0.78 -3.01
C ILE A 491 20.53 -0.89 -2.27
N ILE A 492 20.56 -1.22 -0.97
CA ILE A 492 19.35 -1.43 -0.18
C ILE A 492 18.96 -0.16 0.58
N GLY A 493 17.79 0.38 0.27
CA GLY A 493 17.16 1.55 0.87
C GLY A 493 16.43 1.21 2.18
N CYS A 494 17.15 1.24 3.30
CA CYS A 494 16.60 0.97 4.63
C CYS A 494 15.80 2.17 5.13
N TRP A 495 14.58 1.94 5.64
CA TRP A 495 13.70 3.05 5.99
C TRP A 495 12.89 2.88 7.28
N TYR A 496 12.90 1.70 7.91
CA TYR A 496 12.21 1.49 9.18
C TYR A 496 13.04 2.03 10.35
N TYR A 497 12.70 3.22 10.85
CA TYR A 497 13.45 3.92 11.90
C TYR A 497 13.75 3.05 13.13
N GLU A 498 12.74 2.42 13.72
CA GLU A 498 12.91 1.63 14.95
C GLU A 498 13.78 0.38 14.78
N ARG A 499 13.87 -0.13 13.55
CA ARG A 499 14.65 -1.33 13.21
C ARG A 499 15.94 -1.03 12.48
N ARG A 500 16.28 0.26 12.26
CA ARG A 500 17.40 0.71 11.44
C ARG A 500 18.72 -0.02 11.72
N HIS A 501 19.07 -0.21 12.99
CA HIS A 501 20.31 -0.90 13.37
C HIS A 501 20.33 -2.38 12.95
N LEU A 502 19.18 -3.06 13.04
CA LEU A 502 19.05 -4.46 12.65
C LEU A 502 19.05 -4.59 11.13
N SER A 503 18.28 -3.75 10.44
CA SER A 503 18.20 -3.72 8.97
C SER A 503 19.55 -3.42 8.32
N LEU A 504 20.21 -2.33 8.75
CA LEU A 504 21.52 -1.94 8.24
C LEU A 504 22.56 -3.05 8.45
N ARG A 505 22.60 -3.63 9.67
CA ARG A 505 23.52 -4.74 9.98
C ARG A 505 23.25 -5.98 9.14
N HIS A 506 21.97 -6.33 8.93
CA HIS A 506 21.58 -7.50 8.16
C HIS A 506 22.07 -7.40 6.70
N PHE A 507 21.81 -6.29 6.01
CA PHE A 507 22.23 -6.15 4.62
C PHE A 507 23.76 -5.97 4.49
N SER A 508 24.37 -5.24 5.42
CA SER A 508 25.82 -5.06 5.49
C SER A 508 26.55 -6.40 5.67
N SER A 509 26.08 -7.29 6.56
CA SER A 509 26.70 -8.60 6.78
C SER A 509 26.56 -9.55 5.58
N LEU A 510 25.58 -9.30 4.71
CA LEU A 510 25.38 -10.00 3.44
C LEU A 510 26.15 -9.39 2.27
N GLY A 511 26.94 -8.34 2.52
CA GLY A 511 27.79 -7.65 1.54
C GLY A 511 27.08 -6.60 0.68
N PHE A 512 25.83 -6.24 1.00
CA PHE A 512 25.14 -5.18 0.27
C PHE A 512 25.59 -3.80 0.74
N ARG A 513 25.52 -2.84 -0.18
CA ARG A 513 25.60 -1.42 0.15
C ARG A 513 24.23 -0.92 0.59
N THR A 514 24.19 0.04 1.51
CA THR A 514 22.91 0.54 2.06
C THR A 514 22.79 2.06 1.98
N ILE A 515 21.55 2.52 1.75
CA ILE A 515 21.16 3.93 1.77
C ILE A 515 19.98 4.10 2.74
N ALA A 516 19.94 5.18 3.53
CA ALA A 516 18.89 5.40 4.52
C ALA A 516 17.79 6.34 4.01
N GLY A 517 16.52 5.95 4.14
CA GLY A 517 15.39 6.88 4.07
C GLY A 517 15.11 7.44 5.47
N SER A 518 15.36 8.73 5.71
CA SER A 518 15.65 9.19 7.07
C SER A 518 14.81 10.33 7.65
N TYR A 519 13.98 11.04 6.88
CA TYR A 519 13.27 12.23 7.41
C TYR A 519 11.87 11.90 7.93
N TYR A 520 11.00 11.34 7.09
CA TYR A 520 9.64 10.92 7.44
C TYR A 520 8.77 12.04 8.01
N ASP A 521 8.82 13.24 7.41
CA ASP A 521 7.88 14.35 7.66
C ASP A 521 7.83 14.83 9.12
N ALA A 522 8.87 14.55 9.91
CA ALA A 522 8.99 14.99 11.30
C ALA A 522 9.10 16.52 11.42
N ASP A 523 8.83 17.06 12.60
CA ASP A 523 8.97 18.50 12.87
C ASP A 523 10.42 18.92 13.17
N ASP A 524 11.35 17.96 13.22
CA ASP A 524 12.76 18.19 13.46
C ASP A 524 13.66 17.23 12.65
N LEU A 525 14.98 17.32 12.88
CA LEU A 525 16.00 16.48 12.24
C LEU A 525 16.60 15.42 13.18
N GLN A 526 15.89 15.04 14.26
CA GLN A 526 16.40 14.02 15.17
C GLN A 526 16.48 12.65 14.49
N ASN A 527 15.49 12.29 13.69
CA ASN A 527 15.45 11.05 12.92
C ASN A 527 16.66 10.93 11.96
N PRO A 528 16.96 11.93 11.08
CA PRO A 528 18.20 11.96 10.30
C PRO A 528 19.50 11.84 11.12
N LYS A 529 19.61 12.53 12.26
CA LYS A 529 20.80 12.45 13.13
C LYS A 529 21.03 11.04 13.65
N ASP A 530 19.97 10.34 14.04
CA ASP A 530 20.06 8.98 14.55
C ASP A 530 20.30 7.94 13.45
N TRP A 531 19.84 8.19 12.22
CA TRP A 531 20.27 7.43 11.04
C TRP A 531 21.76 7.57 10.78
N LEU A 532 22.32 8.78 10.81
CA LEU A 532 23.76 9.01 10.59
C LEU A 532 24.61 8.20 11.59
N LYS A 533 24.27 8.23 12.89
CA LYS A 533 24.95 7.42 13.90
C LYS A 533 24.89 5.92 13.59
N SER A 534 23.74 5.46 13.11
CA SER A 534 23.53 4.04 12.77
C SER A 534 24.36 3.64 11.54
N MET A 535 24.42 4.52 10.55
CA MET A 535 25.19 4.32 9.32
C MET A 535 26.70 4.38 9.58
N ASP A 536 27.18 5.27 10.46
CA ASP A 536 28.60 5.40 10.79
C ASP A 536 29.16 4.11 11.42
N ALA A 537 28.30 3.38 12.15
CA ALA A 537 28.61 2.08 12.72
C ALA A 537 28.43 0.90 11.73
N THR A 538 27.98 1.14 10.49
CA THR A 538 27.62 0.10 9.51
C THR A 538 28.56 0.15 8.30
N PRO A 539 29.44 -0.86 8.11
CA PRO A 539 30.23 -0.99 6.89
C PRO A 539 29.34 -1.05 5.64
N GLY A 540 29.76 -0.40 4.56
CA GLY A 540 28.99 -0.40 3.30
C GLY A 540 27.79 0.55 3.26
N ALA A 541 27.52 1.33 4.31
CA ALA A 541 26.59 2.46 4.20
C ALA A 541 27.16 3.54 3.27
N VAL A 542 26.35 3.97 2.29
CA VAL A 542 26.76 4.84 1.17
C VAL A 542 25.91 6.10 1.03
N GLY A 543 24.79 6.24 1.75
CA GLY A 543 24.02 7.47 1.63
C GLY A 543 22.79 7.59 2.49
N ILE A 544 22.18 8.76 2.39
CA ILE A 544 21.02 9.17 3.14
C ILE A 544 20.10 10.01 2.25
N ILE A 545 18.79 9.87 2.44
CA ILE A 545 17.75 10.49 1.62
C ILE A 545 16.82 11.28 2.53
N TYR A 546 16.61 12.56 2.20
CA TYR A 546 15.51 13.36 2.75
C TYR A 546 14.17 12.83 2.22
N THR A 547 13.57 11.89 2.94
CA THR A 547 12.31 11.24 2.57
C THR A 547 11.12 11.99 3.17
N THR A 548 10.42 12.75 2.34
CA THR A 548 9.13 13.38 2.68
C THR A 548 8.03 12.78 1.81
N TRP A 549 6.86 12.54 2.43
CA TRP A 549 5.63 12.08 1.80
C TRP A 549 4.51 13.12 1.90
N LEU A 550 4.67 14.13 2.77
CA LEU A 550 3.74 15.24 2.96
C LEU A 550 4.24 16.56 2.35
N ASP A 551 5.28 16.48 1.51
CA ASP A 551 5.93 17.64 0.90
C ASP A 551 6.43 18.69 1.91
N LYS A 552 6.86 18.22 3.09
CA LYS A 552 7.49 19.04 4.12
C LYS A 552 8.94 19.28 3.76
N TYR A 553 9.21 20.35 3.03
CA TYR A 553 10.58 20.73 2.63
C TYR A 553 11.20 21.85 3.48
N ALA A 554 10.52 22.30 4.55
CA ALA A 554 10.99 23.42 5.37
C ALA A 554 12.37 23.17 6.01
N LEU A 555 12.70 21.91 6.31
CA LEU A 555 13.96 21.49 6.92
C LEU A 555 14.98 20.97 5.90
N LEU A 556 14.74 21.13 4.59
CA LEU A 556 15.62 20.58 3.56
C LEU A 556 17.03 21.19 3.60
N GLY A 557 17.14 22.50 3.81
CA GLY A 557 18.43 23.20 3.93
C GLY A 557 19.23 22.68 5.12
N ASP A 558 18.63 22.74 6.31
CA ASP A 558 19.22 22.25 7.57
C ASP A 558 19.62 20.76 7.47
N PHE A 559 18.82 19.93 6.78
CA PHE A 559 19.18 18.55 6.51
C PHE A 559 20.42 18.45 5.61
N GLY A 560 20.48 19.23 4.53
CA GLY A 560 21.63 19.27 3.63
C GLY A 560 22.91 19.64 4.37
N ASP A 561 22.85 20.68 5.21
CA ASP A 561 23.97 21.13 6.03
C ASP A 561 24.42 20.06 7.02
N LEU A 562 23.46 19.39 7.68
CA LEU A 562 23.72 18.26 8.57
C LEU A 562 24.48 17.13 7.87
N VAL A 563 24.04 16.70 6.68
CA VAL A 563 24.63 15.52 5.99
C VAL A 563 25.88 15.87 5.17
N SER A 564 26.11 17.16 4.90
CA SER A 564 27.25 17.66 4.12
C SER A 564 28.30 18.35 4.98
N LYS A 565 28.07 18.49 6.29
CA LYS A 565 28.89 19.29 7.23
C LYS A 565 29.12 20.72 6.77
N ARG A 566 28.06 21.37 6.28
CA ARG A 566 28.06 22.82 6.04
C ARG A 566 27.50 23.52 7.28
N LYS A 567 27.99 24.71 7.58
CA LYS A 567 27.60 25.48 8.76
C LYS A 567 26.64 26.58 8.39
#